data_AF-A0A2D7B0E4-F1
#
_entry.id   AF-A0A2D7B0E4-F1
#
_cell.length_a   1.000
_cell.length_b   1.000
_cell.length_c   1.000
_cell.angle_alpha   90.00
_cell.angle_beta   90.00
_cell.angle_gamma   90.00
#
_symmetry.space_group_name_H-M   'P 1'
#
loop_
_entity.id
_entity.type
_entity.pdbx_description
1 polymer ?
#
loop_
_entity_poly.entity_id
_entity_poly.type
_entity_poly.pdbx_seq_one_letter_code
_entity_poly.pdbx_strand_id
1 'polypeptide(L)'
;MREIFDQDRAMTLGAVKQATGVLAILFLVLAVFAILSGLGQIFSGHIIHGIGRILASLAGLGFLYLTIRLLAEILAALHRLNDRLSIVGDDLRARRVSSPPTPSSENTKV
;
A
#
# COMPACT_ATOMS: atom_id res chain seq x y z
N MET A 1 -17.80 19.92 11.96
CA MET A 1 -16.52 19.16 11.93
C MET A 1 -16.77 17.65 11.88
N ARG A 2 -17.64 17.18 10.96
CA ARG A 2 -17.98 15.75 10.76
C ARG A 2 -17.78 15.34 9.29
N GLU A 3 -16.93 16.08 8.57
CA GLU A 3 -16.65 15.82 7.14
C GLU A 3 -15.18 15.40 6.92
N ILE A 4 -14.35 15.46 7.96
CA ILE A 4 -12.95 15.01 7.92
C ILE A 4 -12.84 13.49 8.20
N PHE A 5 -13.88 12.90 8.79
CA PHE A 5 -13.96 11.46 9.09
C PHE A 5 -14.69 10.65 8.00
N ASP A 6 -15.15 11.29 6.92
CA ASP A 6 -15.60 10.60 5.69
C ASP A 6 -14.40 10.21 4.80
N GLN A 7 -13.29 9.87 5.46
CA GLN A 7 -12.04 9.41 4.87
C GLN A 7 -12.10 7.91 4.54
N ASP A 8 -13.28 7.29 4.60
CA ASP A 8 -13.62 6.01 3.98
C ASP A 8 -13.74 6.11 2.45
N ARG A 9 -13.36 7.26 1.87
CA ARG A 9 -13.01 7.33 0.46
C ARG A 9 -11.75 6.48 0.26
N ALA A 10 -11.98 5.19 0.02
CA ALA A 10 -11.03 4.17 -0.40
C ALA A 10 -9.77 4.83 -0.92
N MET A 11 -8.69 4.78 -0.13
CA MET A 11 -7.40 5.35 -0.50
C MET A 11 -7.03 4.70 -1.83
N THR A 12 -7.32 5.43 -2.92
CA THR A 12 -7.37 4.79 -4.23
C THR A 12 -6.00 4.19 -4.52
N LEU A 13 -5.95 3.05 -5.18
CA LEU A 13 -4.69 2.42 -5.58
C LEU A 13 -3.77 3.41 -6.34
N GLY A 14 -4.37 4.42 -7.00
CA GLY A 14 -3.69 5.55 -7.61
C GLY A 14 -3.03 6.51 -6.62
N ALA A 15 -3.71 6.86 -5.52
CA ALA A 15 -3.15 7.70 -4.46
C ALA A 15 -1.93 7.05 -3.78
N VAL A 16 -1.99 5.74 -3.52
CA VAL A 16 -0.86 4.98 -2.95
C VAL A 16 0.34 4.97 -3.91
N LYS A 17 0.11 4.78 -5.21
CA LYS A 17 1.16 4.86 -6.24
C LYS A 17 1.75 6.27 -6.35
N GLN A 18 0.91 7.30 -6.32
CA GLN A 18 1.36 8.69 -6.40
C GLN A 18 2.18 9.07 -5.16
N ALA A 19 1.72 8.69 -3.96
CA ALA A 19 2.46 8.91 -2.71
C ALA A 19 3.81 8.20 -2.72
N THR A 20 3.87 6.96 -3.22
CA THR A 20 5.14 6.22 -3.37
C THR A 20 6.07 6.89 -4.38
N GLY A 21 5.53 7.47 -5.45
CA GLY A 21 6.29 8.26 -6.44
C GLY A 21 6.88 9.54 -5.84
N VAL A 22 6.08 10.31 -5.10
CA VAL A 22 6.55 11.51 -4.39
C VAL A 22 7.63 11.15 -3.35
N LEU A 23 7.43 10.06 -2.62
CA LEU A 23 8.41 9.55 -1.68
C LEU A 23 9.73 9.15 -2.36
N ALA A 24 9.67 8.55 -3.55
CA ALA A 24 10.88 8.22 -4.32
C ALA A 24 11.70 9.47 -4.69
N ILE A 25 11.02 10.57 -5.04
CA ILE A 25 11.68 11.86 -5.30
C ILE A 25 12.34 12.38 -4.02
N LEU A 26 11.65 12.29 -2.88
CA LEU A 26 12.23 12.69 -1.59
C LEU A 26 13.49 11.88 -1.26
N PHE A 27 13.47 10.56 -1.46
CA PHE A 27 14.66 9.73 -1.26
C PHE A 27 15.77 10.04 -2.24
N LEU A 28 15.47 10.41 -3.48
CA LEU A 28 16.47 10.88 -4.42
C LEU A 28 17.19 12.13 -3.92
N VAL A 29 16.44 13.12 -3.40
CA VAL A 29 17.01 14.34 -2.81
C VAL A 29 17.90 14.00 -1.61
N LEU A 30 17.44 13.12 -0.72
CA LEU A 30 18.22 12.68 0.43
C LEU A 30 19.48 11.90 0.02
N ALA A 31 19.40 11.09 -1.03
CA ALA A 31 20.55 10.35 -1.55
C ALA A 31 21.62 11.29 -2.12
N VAL A 32 21.22 12.32 -2.88
CA VAL A 32 22.13 13.35 -3.37
C VAL A 32 22.81 14.06 -2.20
N PHE A 33 22.05 14.45 -1.18
CA PHE A 33 22.60 15.09 0.02
C PHE A 33 23.60 14.19 0.75
N ALA A 34 23.28 12.90 0.92
CA ALA A 34 24.16 11.92 1.54
C ALA A 34 25.48 11.75 0.78
N ILE A 35 25.42 11.70 -0.56
CA ILE A 35 26.60 11.62 -1.43
C ILE A 35 27.46 12.88 -1.25
N LEU A 36 26.88 14.06 -1.36
CA LEU A 36 27.60 15.34 -1.22
C LEU A 36 28.26 15.46 0.16
N SER A 37 27.54 15.09 1.22
CA SER A 37 28.07 15.14 2.58
C SER A 37 29.23 14.16 2.79
N GLY A 38 29.14 12.95 2.22
CA GLY A 38 30.22 11.99 2.26
C GLY A 38 31.43 12.41 1.42
N LEU A 39 31.22 12.99 0.24
CA LEU A 39 32.29 13.59 -0.57
C LEU A 39 33.03 14.67 0.20
N GLY A 40 32.31 15.54 0.92
CA GLY A 40 32.93 16.57 1.78
C GLY A 40 33.87 15.98 2.84
N GLN A 41 33.50 14.84 3.44
CA GLN A 41 34.37 14.12 4.37
C GLN A 41 35.60 13.49 3.70
N ILE A 42 35.44 12.95 2.49
CA ILE A 42 36.55 12.39 1.70
C ILE A 42 37.57 13.50 1.40
N PHE A 43 37.12 14.67 0.95
CA PHE A 43 38.01 15.82 0.69
C PHE A 43 38.67 16.38 1.95
N SER A 44 38.06 16.18 3.11
CA SER A 44 38.63 16.56 4.43
C SER A 44 39.61 15.51 4.98
N GLY A 45 40.08 14.58 4.15
CA GLY A 45 41.08 13.56 4.50
C GLY A 45 40.54 12.28 5.15
N HIS A 46 39.22 12.18 5.39
CA HIS A 46 38.59 11.03 6.05
C HIS A 46 37.97 10.07 5.03
N ILE A 47 38.81 9.45 4.20
CA ILE A 47 38.36 8.64 3.04
C ILE A 47 37.49 7.46 3.47
N ILE A 48 37.96 6.63 4.41
CA ILE A 48 37.23 5.42 4.85
C ILE A 48 35.88 5.79 5.48
N HIS A 49 35.88 6.82 6.32
CA HIS A 49 34.66 7.28 6.98
C HIS A 49 33.67 7.89 5.98
N GLY A 50 34.15 8.70 5.03
CA GLY A 50 33.31 9.27 3.98
C GLY A 50 32.69 8.21 3.07
N ILE A 51 33.48 7.23 2.60
CA ILE A 51 32.98 6.11 1.79
C ILE A 51 31.97 5.27 2.59
N GLY A 52 32.32 4.90 3.82
CA GLY A 52 31.44 4.12 4.70
C GLY A 52 30.10 4.84 4.94
N ARG A 53 30.13 6.16 5.14
CA ARG A 53 28.93 6.98 5.31
C ARG A 53 28.06 7.01 4.07
N ILE A 54 28.64 7.15 2.87
CA ILE A 54 27.89 7.15 1.60
C ILE A 54 27.21 5.79 1.42
N LEU A 55 27.97 4.70 1.55
CA LEU A 55 27.45 3.34 1.38
C LEU A 55 26.34 3.04 2.39
N ALA A 56 26.55 3.35 3.67
CA ALA A 56 25.55 3.12 4.71
C ALA A 56 24.28 3.96 4.48
N SER A 57 24.42 5.22 4.04
CA SER A 57 23.28 6.09 3.75
C SER A 57 22.48 5.61 2.55
N LEU A 58 23.16 5.21 1.46
CA LEU A 58 22.50 4.68 0.27
C LEU A 58 21.83 3.33 0.55
N ALA A 59 22.50 2.44 1.29
CA ALA A 59 21.92 1.17 1.70
C ALA A 59 20.69 1.37 2.60
N GLY A 60 20.77 2.28 3.58
CA GLY A 60 19.65 2.60 4.47
C GLY A 60 18.46 3.21 3.72
N LEU A 61 18.70 4.20 2.86
CA LEU A 61 17.67 4.81 2.03
C LEU A 61 17.04 3.81 1.05
N GLY A 62 17.86 2.98 0.40
CA GLY A 62 17.40 1.93 -0.51
C GLY A 62 16.55 0.88 0.21
N PHE A 63 17.00 0.41 1.38
CA PHE A 63 16.25 -0.54 2.21
C PHE A 63 14.90 0.04 2.65
N LEU A 64 14.88 1.28 3.12
CA LEU A 64 13.67 1.96 3.54
C LEU A 64 12.69 2.13 2.36
N TYR A 65 13.19 2.52 1.19
CA TYR A 65 12.39 2.62 -0.03
C TYR A 65 11.74 1.29 -0.40
N LEU A 66 12.52 0.20 -0.42
CA LEU A 66 12.00 -1.13 -0.74
C LEU A 66 10.95 -1.59 0.28
N THR A 67 11.19 -1.33 1.57
CA THR A 67 10.25 -1.67 2.64
C THR A 67 8.93 -0.95 2.46
N ILE A 68 8.96 0.37 2.26
CA ILE A 68 7.74 1.15 2.08
C ILE A 68 7.02 0.75 0.79
N ARG A 69 7.76 0.48 -0.28
CA ARG A 69 7.18 0.01 -1.54
C ARG A 69 6.49 -1.33 -1.37
N LEU A 70 7.13 -2.29 -0.70
CA LEU A 70 6.52 -3.58 -0.40
C LEU A 70 5.26 -3.41 0.44
N LEU A 71 5.29 -2.52 1.45
CA LEU A 71 4.15 -2.25 2.30
C LEU A 71 2.97 -1.65 1.51
N ALA A 72 3.26 -0.75 0.57
CA ALA A 72 2.29 -0.18 -0.35
C ALA A 72 1.67 -1.24 -1.28
N GLU A 73 2.48 -2.18 -1.78
CA GLU A 73 2.02 -3.30 -2.61
C GLU A 73 1.15 -4.28 -1.81
N ILE A 74 1.50 -4.58 -0.56
CA ILE A 74 0.70 -5.41 0.35
C ILE A 74 -0.65 -4.75 0.64
N LEU A 75 -0.66 -3.44 0.97
CA LEU A 75 -1.89 -2.70 1.23
C LEU A 75 -2.82 -2.71 0.02
N ALA A 76 -2.26 -2.51 -1.17
CA ALA A 76 -2.97 -2.61 -2.44
C ALA A 76 -3.55 -4.01 -2.68
N ALA A 77 -2.81 -5.07 -2.36
CA ALA A 77 -3.26 -6.45 -2.49
C ALA A 77 -4.41 -6.76 -1.50
N LEU A 78 -4.30 -6.30 -0.25
CA LEU A 78 -5.33 -6.45 0.77
C LEU A 78 -6.62 -5.76 0.37
N HIS A 79 -6.54 -4.56 -0.21
CA HIS A 79 -7.72 -3.85 -0.69
C HIS A 79 -8.44 -4.61 -1.80
N ARG A 80 -7.70 -5.12 -2.79
CA ARG A 80 -8.25 -5.96 -3.86
C ARG A 80 -8.86 -7.27 -3.34
N LEU A 81 -8.27 -7.85 -2.28
CA LEU A 81 -8.82 -9.05 -1.65
C LEU A 81 -10.12 -8.74 -0.91
N ASN A 82 -10.16 -7.64 -0.17
CA ASN A 82 -11.35 -7.18 0.53
C ASN A 82 -12.52 -6.91 -0.44
N ASP A 83 -12.26 -6.24 -1.56
CA ASP A 83 -13.28 -6.00 -2.59
C ASP A 83 -13.86 -7.31 -3.15
N ARG A 84 -12.99 -8.29 -3.42
CA ARG A 84 -13.42 -9.62 -3.89
C ARG A 84 -14.26 -10.35 -2.85
N LEU A 85 -13.85 -10.30 -1.57
CA LEU A 85 -14.60 -10.92 -0.48
C LEU A 85 -15.97 -10.27 -0.29
N SER A 86 -16.07 -8.94 -0.46
CA SER A 86 -17.35 -8.23 -0.43
C SER A 86 -18.29 -8.74 -1.51
N ILE A 87 -17.82 -8.83 -2.76
CA ILE A 87 -18.62 -9.33 -3.90
C ILE A 87 -19.10 -10.77 -3.64
N VAL A 88 -18.20 -11.65 -3.18
CA VAL A 88 -18.57 -13.04 -2.85
C VAL A 88 -19.59 -13.10 -1.71
N GLY A 89 -19.46 -12.23 -0.71
CA GLY A 89 -20.43 -12.10 0.38
C GLY A 89 -21.82 -11.69 -0.13
N ASP A 90 -21.88 -10.73 -1.05
CA ASP A 90 -23.12 -10.27 -1.67
C ASP A 90 -23.78 -11.35 -2.53
N ASP A 91 -23.01 -12.10 -3.31
CA ASP A 91 -23.51 -13.24 -4.11
C ASP A 91 -24.09 -14.35 -3.23
N LEU A 92 -23.42 -14.69 -2.12
CA LEU A 92 -23.90 -15.68 -1.16
C LEU A 92 -25.16 -15.20 -0.43
N ARG A 93 -25.28 -13.90 -0.19
CA ARG A 93 -26.49 -13.29 0.38
C ARG A 93 -27.63 -13.32 -0.62
N ALA A 94 -27.40 -12.96 -1.87
CA ALA A 94 -28.38 -13.01 -2.93
C ALA A 94 -28.93 -14.43 -3.13
N ARG A 95 -28.06 -15.46 -3.14
CA ARG A 95 -28.48 -16.87 -3.21
C ARG A 95 -29.35 -17.31 -2.03
N ARG A 96 -29.08 -16.82 -0.81
CA ARG A 96 -29.91 -17.11 0.37
C ARG A 96 -31.29 -16.48 0.29
N VAL A 97 -31.39 -15.26 -0.24
CA VAL A 97 -32.68 -14.55 -0.38
C VAL A 97 -33.49 -15.09 -1.56
N SER A 98 -32.85 -15.60 -2.62
CA SER A 98 -33.52 -16.20 -3.79
C SER A 98 -34.03 -17.63 -3.60
N SER A 99 -33.95 -18.23 -2.41
CA SER A 99 -34.70 -19.46 -2.10
C SER A 99 -36.05 -19.09 -1.48
N PRO A 100 -37.14 -18.95 -2.26
CA PRO A 100 -38.48 -18.90 -1.67
C PRO A 100 -38.80 -20.25 -1.02
N PRO A 101 -39.56 -20.29 0.09
CA PRO A 101 -40.12 -21.55 0.57
C PRO A 101 -40.97 -22.14 -0.56
N THR A 102 -40.66 -23.37 -0.96
CA THR A 102 -41.46 -24.16 -1.90
C THR A 102 -42.91 -24.16 -1.40
N PRO A 103 -43.90 -23.65 -2.16
CA PRO A 103 -45.29 -23.88 -1.79
C PRO A 103 -45.54 -25.38 -1.93
N SER A 104 -45.77 -26.05 -0.80
CA SER A 104 -46.30 -27.41 -0.77
C SER A 104 -47.68 -27.38 -1.42
N SER A 105 -47.70 -27.62 -2.72
CA SER A 105 -48.90 -27.97 -3.47
C SER A 105 -49.23 -29.43 -3.17
N GLU A 106 -49.77 -29.70 -1.99
CA GLU A 106 -50.48 -30.96 -1.77
C GLU A 106 -51.98 -30.72 -1.93
N ASN A 107 -52.35 -30.78 -3.20
CA ASN A 107 -53.71 -30.97 -3.68
C ASN A 107 -54.11 -32.43 -3.42
N THR A 108 -54.76 -32.72 -2.29
CA THR A 108 -55.42 -34.01 -2.06
C THR A 108 -56.94 -33.84 -2.19
N LYS A 109 -57.36 -34.21 -3.40
CA LYS A 109 -58.67 -34.58 -3.96
C LYS A 109 -59.80 -35.02 -3.00
N VAL A 110 -60.99 -34.55 -3.39
CA VAL A 110 -62.35 -35.18 -3.44
C VAL A 110 -62.97 -35.63 -2.12
#